data_AF-A0A101FER1-F1
#
_entry.id   AF-A0A101FER1-F1
#
_cell.length_a   1.000
_cell.length_b   1.000
_cell.length_c   1.000
_cell.angle_alpha   90.00
_cell.angle_beta   90.00
_cell.angle_gamma   90.00
#
_symmetry.space_group_name_H-M   'P 1'
#
loop_
_entity.id
_entity.type
_entity.pdbx_description
1 polymer ?
#
loop_
_entity_poly.entity_id
_entity_poly.type
_entity_poly.pdbx_seq_one_letter_code
_entity_poly.pdbx_strand_id
1 'polypeptide(L)'
;MRKKALVCLVVVLALALMGFGFAKWSDSVVVSATAQSGSVKWGIIDESVWQLDEGTDWHSEMEGGMLNYDQDPEGKDVGSTSIEVTDANEDGVKDTLDITVSNAYPCYFNEITFDVINAGTIPVIVQIPKLTWMRTESELESGVVYYLCSNGSIISEYDDGFVSPEKNGAVIEVMFQDNVSAQQHPGEVLSESICFHVLQPAAQNDQYSFSLSIEGVQWNESPIPAG
;
A
#
# COMPACT_ATOMS: atom_id res chain seq x y z
N MET A 1 84.06 -44.25 8.02
CA MET A 1 82.63 -44.14 8.40
C MET A 1 82.13 -42.70 8.52
N ARG A 2 82.91 -41.75 9.05
CA ARG A 2 82.49 -40.33 9.24
C ARG A 2 82.09 -39.56 7.96
N LYS A 3 82.78 -39.77 6.83
CA LYS A 3 82.49 -39.04 5.56
C LYS A 3 81.19 -39.47 4.87
N LYS A 4 80.79 -40.75 4.97
CA LYS A 4 79.55 -41.26 4.35
C LYS A 4 78.29 -40.84 5.13
N ALA A 5 78.39 -40.78 6.46
CA ALA A 5 77.32 -40.26 7.32
C ALA A 5 77.08 -38.76 7.10
N LEU A 6 78.14 -37.98 6.86
CA LEU A 6 78.04 -36.55 6.55
C LEU A 6 77.29 -36.31 5.24
N VAL A 7 77.53 -37.11 4.20
CA VAL A 7 76.83 -36.99 2.91
C VAL A 7 75.34 -37.32 3.06
N CYS A 8 74.98 -38.39 3.77
CA CYS A 8 73.57 -38.69 4.05
C CYS A 8 72.89 -37.57 4.84
N LEU A 9 73.56 -36.99 5.83
CA LEU A 9 73.01 -35.89 6.62
C LEU A 9 72.75 -34.65 5.76
N VAL A 10 73.69 -34.29 4.88
CA VAL A 10 73.55 -33.16 3.95
C VAL A 10 72.40 -33.38 2.96
N VAL A 11 72.22 -34.60 2.46
CA VAL A 11 71.11 -34.94 1.55
C VAL A 11 69.76 -34.86 2.27
N VAL A 12 69.66 -35.35 3.50
CA VAL A 12 68.43 -35.25 4.31
C VAL A 12 68.11 -33.79 4.63
N LEU A 13 69.11 -32.96 4.95
CA LEU A 13 68.93 -31.52 5.16
C LEU A 13 68.50 -30.80 3.87
N ALA A 14 69.08 -31.16 2.72
CA ALA A 14 68.70 -30.59 1.43
C ALA A 14 67.25 -30.95 1.05
N LEU A 15 66.83 -32.20 1.28
CA LEU A 15 65.46 -32.66 1.03
C LEU A 15 64.46 -32.02 2.00
N ALA A 16 64.83 -31.85 3.27
CA ALA A 16 64.01 -31.16 4.26
C ALA A 16 63.80 -29.68 3.91
N LEU A 17 64.83 -29.00 3.39
CA LEU A 17 64.72 -27.61 2.91
C LEU A 17 63.88 -27.49 1.63
N MET A 18 63.90 -28.50 0.75
CA MET A 18 63.06 -28.55 -0.45
C MET A 18 61.58 -28.84 -0.13
N GLY A 19 61.27 -29.44 1.04
CA GLY A 19 59.92 -29.77 1.48
C GLY A 19 59.03 -28.57 1.87
N PHE A 20 59.61 -27.39 2.13
CA PHE A 20 58.85 -26.19 2.50
C PHE A 20 58.34 -25.39 1.28
N GLY A 21 58.71 -25.76 0.05
CA GLY A 21 58.36 -25.02 -1.17
C GLY A 21 57.04 -25.40 -1.84
N PHE A 22 56.45 -26.55 -1.50
CA PHE A 22 55.30 -27.09 -2.25
C PHE A 22 53.94 -27.03 -1.51
N ALA A 23 53.87 -26.40 -0.33
CA ALA A 23 52.64 -26.33 0.47
C ALA A 23 52.06 -24.90 0.60
N LYS A 24 52.33 -24.01 -0.37
CA LYS A 24 51.61 -22.74 -0.48
C LYS A 24 51.01 -22.59 -1.88
N TRP A 25 50.00 -23.40 -2.15
CA TRP A 25 49.01 -23.10 -3.19
C TRP A 25 47.77 -22.54 -2.50
N SER A 26 47.88 -21.30 -2.01
CA SER A 26 46.71 -20.48 -1.72
C SER A 26 46.59 -19.50 -2.88
N ASP A 27 45.75 -19.83 -3.83
CA ASP A 27 45.34 -18.90 -4.88
C ASP A 27 44.11 -18.14 -4.38
N SER A 28 44.16 -16.81 -4.37
CA SER A 28 43.04 -15.99 -3.94
C SER A 28 42.13 -15.76 -5.13
N VAL A 29 41.00 -16.47 -5.19
CA VAL A 29 39.94 -16.16 -6.16
C VAL A 29 39.23 -14.89 -5.70
N VAL A 30 39.52 -13.77 -6.36
CA VAL A 30 38.79 -12.51 -6.16
C VAL A 30 37.54 -12.57 -7.03
N VAL A 31 36.39 -12.87 -6.43
CA VAL A 31 35.09 -12.79 -7.12
C VAL A 31 34.66 -11.32 -7.11
N SER A 32 34.94 -10.60 -8.19
CA SER A 32 34.37 -9.28 -8.44
C SER A 32 32.97 -9.45 -9.00
N ALA A 33 31.97 -9.55 -8.12
CA ALA A 33 30.57 -9.48 -8.52
C ALA A 33 30.09 -8.03 -8.46
N THR A 34 29.60 -7.49 -9.57
CA THR A 34 28.81 -6.25 -9.56
C THR A 34 27.37 -6.64 -9.25
N ALA A 35 26.89 -6.33 -8.06
CA ALA A 35 25.48 -6.49 -7.73
C ALA A 35 24.69 -5.38 -8.44
N GLN A 36 23.79 -5.76 -9.34
CA GLN A 36 22.75 -4.84 -9.80
C GLN A 36 21.58 -4.95 -8.84
N SER A 37 21.33 -3.89 -8.06
CA SER A 37 20.13 -3.78 -7.25
C SER A 37 18.95 -3.38 -8.13
N GLY A 38 17.77 -3.91 -7.84
CA GLY A 38 16.53 -3.40 -8.41
C GLY A 38 16.13 -2.08 -7.75
N SER A 39 15.18 -1.36 -8.36
CA SER A 39 14.57 -0.15 -7.81
C SER A 39 13.07 -0.35 -7.61
N VAL A 40 12.54 0.16 -6.49
CA VAL A 40 11.09 0.32 -6.27
C VAL A 40 10.67 1.67 -6.84
N LYS A 41 9.56 1.67 -7.58
CA LYS A 41 8.85 2.87 -8.01
C LYS A 41 7.40 2.49 -8.21
N TRP A 42 6.57 2.76 -7.21
CA TRP A 42 5.20 2.28 -7.16
C TRP A 42 4.27 3.40 -6.71
N GLY A 43 3.14 3.57 -7.39
CA GLY A 43 2.14 4.56 -6.98
C GLY A 43 0.94 4.66 -7.91
N ILE A 44 0.10 5.64 -7.63
CA ILE A 44 -1.18 5.88 -8.28
C ILE A 44 -0.95 6.55 -9.64
N ILE A 45 -1.66 6.07 -10.66
CA ILE A 45 -1.76 6.72 -11.96
C ILE A 45 -2.83 7.82 -11.86
N ASP A 46 -2.42 9.07 -11.71
CA ASP A 46 -3.33 10.24 -11.55
C ASP A 46 -4.44 10.29 -12.61
N GLU A 47 -4.11 10.05 -13.88
CA GLU A 47 -5.05 10.07 -15.01
C GLU A 47 -6.05 8.90 -15.04
N SER A 48 -5.87 7.90 -14.16
CA SER A 48 -6.76 6.73 -14.08
C SER A 48 -7.93 6.91 -13.11
N VAL A 49 -7.90 7.97 -12.29
CA VAL A 49 -8.93 8.21 -11.30
C VAL A 49 -10.26 8.45 -11.99
N TRP A 50 -11.25 7.66 -11.60
CA TRP A 50 -12.62 7.75 -12.06
C TRP A 50 -13.57 7.69 -10.87
N GLN A 51 -14.72 8.37 -10.97
CA GLN A 51 -15.75 8.35 -9.95
C GLN A 51 -17.16 8.29 -10.55
N LEU A 52 -18.13 7.85 -9.74
CA LEU A 52 -19.55 7.83 -10.14
C LEU A 52 -20.19 9.23 -10.19
N ASP A 53 -19.67 10.16 -9.39
CA ASP A 53 -20.13 11.54 -9.26
C ASP A 53 -19.80 12.40 -10.51
N GLU A 54 -20.44 12.06 -11.62
CA GLU A 54 -20.33 12.73 -12.92
C GLU A 54 -21.74 13.12 -13.40
N GLY A 55 -22.34 14.11 -12.73
CA GLY A 55 -23.68 14.61 -13.01
C GLY A 55 -24.68 14.21 -11.93
N THR A 56 -25.78 13.55 -12.32
CA THR A 56 -26.83 13.16 -11.36
C THR A 56 -26.25 12.37 -10.18
N ASP A 57 -26.54 12.87 -8.98
CA ASP A 57 -26.08 12.31 -7.73
C ASP A 57 -26.50 10.85 -7.61
N TRP A 58 -25.63 10.05 -7.00
CA TRP A 58 -25.97 8.71 -6.55
C TRP A 58 -26.40 8.75 -5.09
N HIS A 59 -27.41 7.96 -4.76
CA HIS A 59 -27.84 7.78 -3.39
C HIS A 59 -27.94 6.33 -2.99
N SER A 60 -27.65 6.05 -1.72
CA SER A 60 -27.90 4.77 -1.09
C SER A 60 -29.34 4.72 -0.56
N GLU A 61 -30.04 3.62 -0.82
CA GLU A 61 -31.36 3.40 -0.22
C GLU A 61 -31.26 3.33 1.31
N MET A 62 -32.31 3.79 1.99
CA MET A 62 -32.41 3.70 3.44
C MET A 62 -32.32 2.23 3.88
N GLU A 63 -31.39 1.90 4.78
CA GLU A 63 -31.01 0.53 5.21
C GLU A 63 -30.20 -0.31 4.19
N GLY A 64 -30.00 0.18 2.97
CA GLY A 64 -29.23 -0.50 1.92
C GLY A 64 -27.71 -0.33 2.03
N GLY A 65 -27.27 0.77 2.64
CA GLY A 65 -25.86 1.09 2.81
C GLY A 65 -25.11 1.14 1.47
N MET A 66 -23.80 0.93 1.51
CA MET A 66 -22.94 0.97 0.31
C MET A 66 -23.19 -0.14 -0.74
N LEU A 67 -24.12 -1.07 -0.49
CA LEU A 67 -24.41 -2.19 -1.40
C LEU A 67 -25.69 -2.02 -2.23
N ASN A 68 -26.47 -0.99 -1.95
CA ASN A 68 -27.73 -0.71 -2.65
C ASN A 68 -27.83 0.79 -2.94
N TYR A 69 -27.33 1.15 -4.12
CA TYR A 69 -27.27 2.52 -4.59
C TYR A 69 -27.87 2.65 -5.99
N ASP A 70 -28.44 3.81 -6.26
CA ASP A 70 -29.03 4.19 -7.54
C ASP A 70 -28.90 5.71 -7.77
N GLN A 71 -29.03 6.12 -9.02
CA GLN A 71 -29.04 7.55 -9.35
C GLN A 71 -30.34 8.19 -8.86
N ASP A 72 -30.25 9.43 -8.40
CA ASP A 72 -31.41 10.19 -7.94
C ASP A 72 -32.52 10.18 -9.01
N PRO A 73 -33.73 9.67 -8.70
CA PRO A 73 -34.78 9.48 -9.68
C PRO A 73 -35.36 10.81 -10.19
N GLU A 74 -35.14 11.91 -9.47
CA GLU A 74 -35.53 13.27 -9.87
C GLU A 74 -34.40 13.97 -10.64
N GLY A 75 -33.24 13.33 -10.82
CA GLY A 75 -32.09 13.85 -11.55
C GLY A 75 -31.34 14.95 -10.80
N LYS A 76 -31.41 14.96 -9.46
CA LYS A 76 -30.68 15.96 -8.66
C LYS A 76 -29.19 15.75 -8.75
N ASP A 77 -28.48 16.87 -8.78
CA ASP A 77 -27.02 17.00 -8.83
C ASP A 77 -26.72 18.21 -7.93
N VAL A 78 -26.60 17.93 -6.63
CA VAL A 78 -26.39 18.91 -5.58
C VAL A 78 -25.17 18.57 -4.74
N GLY A 79 -24.86 17.29 -4.55
CA GLY A 79 -23.61 16.85 -3.94
C GLY A 79 -22.45 17.02 -4.93
N SER A 80 -21.23 17.01 -4.43
CA SER A 80 -20.06 16.89 -5.30
C SER A 80 -18.86 16.33 -4.55
N THR A 81 -18.04 15.55 -5.23
CA THR A 81 -16.79 15.00 -4.74
C THR A 81 -15.63 15.47 -5.60
N SER A 82 -14.63 16.06 -4.97
CA SER A 82 -13.35 16.39 -5.59
C SER A 82 -12.25 15.49 -5.05
N ILE A 83 -11.43 14.95 -5.95
CA ILE A 83 -10.31 14.07 -5.63
C ILE A 83 -9.02 14.73 -6.10
N GLU A 84 -8.01 14.78 -5.23
CA GLU A 84 -6.66 15.19 -5.57
C GLU A 84 -5.69 14.04 -5.28
N VAL A 85 -4.88 13.66 -6.26
CA VAL A 85 -3.84 12.63 -6.06
C VAL A 85 -2.52 13.33 -5.70
N THR A 86 -2.03 13.07 -4.50
CA THR A 86 -0.86 13.72 -3.91
C THR A 86 0.27 12.71 -3.64
N ASP A 87 1.49 13.26 -3.56
CA ASP A 87 2.68 12.57 -3.07
C ASP A 87 2.90 13.08 -1.64
N ALA A 88 2.37 12.34 -0.65
CA ALA A 88 2.34 12.81 0.74
C ALA A 88 3.71 12.72 1.42
N ASN A 89 4.58 11.86 0.92
CA ASN A 89 5.90 11.59 1.50
C ASN A 89 7.05 12.32 0.77
N GLU A 90 6.74 13.00 -0.34
CA GLU A 90 7.65 13.77 -1.21
C GLU A 90 8.77 12.92 -1.85
N ASP A 91 8.53 11.63 -2.11
CA ASP A 91 9.50 10.72 -2.74
C ASP A 91 9.50 10.78 -4.28
N GLY A 92 8.60 11.57 -4.87
CA GLY A 92 8.43 11.74 -6.30
C GLY A 92 7.43 10.76 -6.93
N VAL A 93 6.67 10.03 -6.12
CA VAL A 93 5.60 9.14 -6.55
C VAL A 93 4.32 9.44 -5.77
N LYS A 94 3.19 9.51 -6.49
CA LYS A 94 1.90 9.77 -5.88
C LYS A 94 1.35 8.52 -5.20
N ASP A 95 0.95 8.64 -3.95
CA ASP A 95 0.59 7.53 -3.07
C ASP A 95 -0.68 7.80 -2.24
N THR A 96 -1.29 8.98 -2.40
CA THR A 96 -2.39 9.44 -1.56
C THR A 96 -3.54 10.01 -2.40
N LEU A 97 -4.77 9.67 -2.05
CA LEU A 97 -6.00 10.27 -2.53
C LEU A 97 -6.57 11.19 -1.45
N ASP A 98 -6.62 12.49 -1.71
CA ASP A 98 -7.30 13.47 -0.89
C ASP A 98 -8.73 13.68 -1.41
N ILE A 99 -9.72 13.24 -0.63
CA ILE A 99 -11.13 13.23 -1.02
C ILE A 99 -11.86 14.33 -0.24
N THR A 100 -12.57 15.20 -0.97
CA THR A 100 -13.40 16.26 -0.38
C THR A 100 -14.81 16.18 -0.93
N VAL A 101 -15.76 15.92 -0.02
CA VAL A 101 -17.19 15.88 -0.29
C VAL A 101 -17.77 17.25 0.07
N SER A 102 -18.34 17.95 -0.91
CA SER A 102 -18.94 19.27 -0.74
C SER A 102 -20.45 19.20 -0.91
N ASN A 103 -21.16 20.02 -0.14
CA ASN A 103 -22.63 20.02 -0.08
C ASN A 103 -23.20 18.63 0.26
N ALA A 104 -22.53 17.92 1.17
CA ALA A 104 -22.91 16.58 1.56
C ALA A 104 -24.33 16.56 2.14
N TYR A 105 -25.08 15.52 1.80
CA TYR A 105 -26.41 15.27 2.35
C TYR A 105 -26.59 13.78 2.66
N PRO A 106 -27.42 13.42 3.64
CA PRO A 106 -27.68 12.02 3.96
C PRO A 106 -28.13 11.22 2.74
N CYS A 107 -27.63 10.00 2.64
CA CYS A 107 -27.78 9.11 1.50
C CYS A 107 -26.90 9.40 0.29
N TYR A 108 -26.16 10.52 0.22
CA TYR A 108 -25.20 10.73 -0.88
C TYR A 108 -24.15 9.61 -0.91
N PHE A 109 -23.95 9.04 -2.10
CA PHE A 109 -23.06 7.90 -2.34
C PHE A 109 -22.08 8.24 -3.46
N ASN A 110 -20.85 7.76 -3.33
CA ASN A 110 -19.90 7.79 -4.43
C ASN A 110 -18.97 6.57 -4.36
N GLU A 111 -18.49 6.17 -5.54
CA GLU A 111 -17.49 5.13 -5.73
C GLU A 111 -16.37 5.73 -6.58
N ILE A 112 -15.13 5.52 -6.13
CA ILE A 112 -13.92 6.00 -6.75
C ILE A 112 -13.06 4.79 -7.09
N THR A 113 -12.62 4.71 -8.34
CA THR A 113 -11.69 3.68 -8.83
C THR A 113 -10.40 4.35 -9.32
N PHE A 114 -9.27 3.71 -9.07
CA PHE A 114 -7.97 4.23 -9.48
C PHE A 114 -6.98 3.09 -9.72
N ASP A 115 -6.03 3.31 -10.61
CA ASP A 115 -5.01 2.33 -10.95
C ASP A 115 -3.69 2.62 -10.22
N VAL A 116 -3.02 1.55 -9.79
CA VAL A 116 -1.68 1.56 -9.20
C VAL A 116 -0.71 0.80 -10.10
N ILE A 117 0.50 1.35 -10.29
CA ILE A 117 1.51 0.81 -11.19
C ILE A 117 2.84 0.55 -10.49
N ASN A 118 3.43 -0.62 -10.75
CA ASN A 118 4.82 -0.87 -10.42
C ASN A 118 5.73 -0.46 -11.60
N ALA A 119 6.17 0.79 -11.63
CA ALA A 119 7.16 1.29 -12.59
C ALA A 119 8.62 0.97 -12.20
N GLY A 120 8.83 0.17 -11.15
CA GLY A 120 10.13 -0.29 -10.69
C GLY A 120 10.69 -1.44 -11.53
N THR A 121 11.71 -2.11 -11.00
CA THR A 121 12.35 -3.28 -11.65
C THR A 121 12.27 -4.55 -10.82
N ILE A 122 11.60 -4.49 -9.67
CA ILE A 122 11.42 -5.61 -8.74
C ILE A 122 9.94 -5.71 -8.31
N PRO A 123 9.45 -6.92 -8.00
CA PRO A 123 8.08 -7.08 -7.51
C PRO A 123 7.86 -6.39 -6.17
N VAL A 124 6.63 -5.94 -5.95
CA VAL A 124 6.15 -5.36 -4.69
C VAL A 124 4.91 -6.10 -4.20
N ILE A 125 4.57 -5.95 -2.93
CA ILE A 125 3.29 -6.32 -2.34
C ILE A 125 2.50 -5.04 -2.09
N VAL A 126 1.28 -4.97 -2.58
CA VAL A 126 0.34 -3.87 -2.26
C VAL A 126 -0.02 -3.96 -0.78
N GLN A 127 0.26 -2.91 -0.02
CA GLN A 127 0.06 -2.88 1.43
C GLN A 127 -1.40 -2.58 1.81
N ILE A 128 -1.68 -2.70 3.10
CA ILE A 128 -2.96 -2.28 3.67
C ILE A 128 -3.04 -0.76 3.59
N PRO A 129 -4.08 -0.19 2.98
CA PRO A 129 -4.20 1.26 2.86
C PRO A 129 -4.56 1.89 4.21
N LYS A 130 -4.13 3.14 4.38
CA LYS A 130 -4.31 3.92 5.59
C LYS A 130 -5.25 5.09 5.33
N LEU A 131 -6.37 5.09 6.04
CA LEU A 131 -7.35 6.17 6.03
C LEU A 131 -7.00 7.21 7.09
N THR A 132 -7.02 8.49 6.71
CA THR A 132 -6.88 9.62 7.62
C THR A 132 -8.20 10.39 7.69
N TRP A 133 -8.73 10.51 8.91
CA TRP A 133 -9.92 11.30 9.20
C TRP A 133 -9.63 12.28 10.34
N MET A 134 -9.73 13.58 10.05
CA MET A 134 -9.33 14.66 10.95
C MET A 134 -7.88 14.54 11.44
N ARG A 135 -7.64 13.81 12.53
CA ARG A 135 -6.31 13.56 13.13
C ARG A 135 -6.10 12.10 13.51
N THR A 136 -7.02 11.24 13.11
CA THR A 136 -7.02 9.82 13.41
C THR A 136 -6.65 9.08 12.13
N GLU A 137 -5.78 8.10 12.27
CA GLU A 137 -5.40 7.19 11.18
C GLU A 137 -5.92 5.79 11.52
N SER A 138 -6.32 5.04 10.49
CA SER A 138 -6.71 3.63 10.62
C SER A 138 -6.32 2.86 9.37
N GLU A 139 -5.81 1.65 9.54
CA GLU A 139 -5.59 0.69 8.45
C GLU A 139 -6.93 0.09 8.04
N LEU A 140 -7.22 0.07 6.73
CA LEU A 140 -8.47 -0.47 6.20
C LEU A 140 -8.27 -1.89 5.69
N GLU A 141 -8.91 -2.84 6.34
CA GLU A 141 -9.03 -4.20 5.80
C GLU A 141 -9.91 -4.19 4.53
N SER A 142 -9.44 -4.87 3.49
CA SER A 142 -10.16 -4.96 2.21
C SER A 142 -11.54 -5.59 2.41
N GLY A 143 -12.60 -4.92 1.96
CA GLY A 143 -13.98 -5.37 2.07
C GLY A 143 -14.63 -5.15 3.44
N VAL A 144 -13.94 -4.47 4.38
CA VAL A 144 -14.50 -4.12 5.68
C VAL A 144 -15.02 -2.68 5.65
N VAL A 145 -16.21 -2.47 6.23
CA VAL A 145 -16.81 -1.14 6.36
C VAL A 145 -16.29 -0.46 7.63
N TYR A 146 -15.77 0.76 7.44
CA TYR A 146 -15.35 1.65 8.51
C TYR A 146 -16.25 2.88 8.56
N TYR A 147 -16.42 3.42 9.75
CA TYR A 147 -17.29 4.55 10.05
C TYR A 147 -16.46 5.74 10.54
N LEU A 148 -16.58 6.85 9.84
CA LEU A 148 -15.99 8.13 10.21
C LEU A 148 -16.95 8.88 11.12
N CYS A 149 -16.59 9.03 12.39
CA CYS A 149 -17.44 9.67 13.38
C CYS A 149 -17.15 11.17 13.48
N SER A 150 -18.19 11.95 13.79
CA SER A 150 -18.10 13.41 13.94
C SER A 150 -17.15 13.88 15.06
N ASN A 151 -16.84 13.01 16.02
CA ASN A 151 -15.83 13.25 17.07
C ASN A 151 -14.38 12.98 16.61
N GLY A 152 -14.18 12.57 15.36
CA GLY A 152 -12.89 12.23 14.76
C GLY A 152 -12.45 10.77 14.94
N SER A 153 -13.25 9.88 15.56
CA SER A 153 -12.91 8.45 15.59
C SER A 153 -13.20 7.76 14.26
N ILE A 154 -12.39 6.74 13.98
CA ILE A 154 -12.62 5.76 12.93
C ILE A 154 -12.90 4.42 13.64
N ILE A 155 -14.02 3.78 13.32
CA ILE A 155 -14.42 2.50 13.94
C ILE A 155 -14.93 1.52 12.88
N SER A 156 -14.84 0.22 13.13
CA SER A 156 -15.47 -0.81 12.29
C SER A 156 -16.66 -1.48 12.98
N GLU A 157 -17.47 -2.23 12.24
CA GLU A 157 -18.51 -3.08 12.83
C GLU A 157 -17.95 -4.25 13.68
N TYR A 158 -16.67 -4.55 13.53
CA TYR A 158 -15.96 -5.58 14.27
C TYR A 158 -15.33 -5.07 15.58
N ASP A 159 -15.35 -3.76 15.82
CA ASP A 159 -14.76 -3.17 17.02
C ASP A 159 -15.60 -3.46 18.27
N ASP A 160 -14.91 -3.77 19.38
CA ASP A 160 -15.53 -3.95 20.67
C ASP A 160 -16.30 -2.68 21.11
N GLY A 161 -17.61 -2.82 21.30
CA GLY A 161 -18.46 -1.71 21.72
C GLY A 161 -19.10 -0.93 20.57
N PHE A 162 -18.96 -1.39 19.32
CA PHE A 162 -19.84 -0.96 18.22
C PHE A 162 -21.31 -1.22 18.58
N VAL A 163 -22.18 -0.23 18.37
CA VAL A 163 -23.62 -0.37 18.65
C VAL A 163 -24.44 -0.17 17.38
N SER A 164 -24.26 0.98 16.73
CA SER A 164 -24.81 1.29 15.42
C SER A 164 -24.15 2.57 14.90
N PRO A 165 -24.11 2.81 13.58
CA PRO A 165 -23.47 4.00 13.01
C PRO A 165 -24.01 5.29 13.64
N GLU A 166 -25.33 5.40 13.77
CA GLU A 166 -25.99 6.57 14.37
C GLU A 166 -25.63 6.79 15.84
N LYS A 167 -25.61 5.72 16.65
CA LYS A 167 -25.31 5.84 18.09
C LYS A 167 -23.83 6.13 18.34
N ASN A 168 -22.98 5.70 17.44
CA ASN A 168 -21.55 6.02 17.45
C ASN A 168 -21.25 7.39 16.83
N GLY A 169 -22.25 8.10 16.28
CA GLY A 169 -22.08 9.43 15.69
C GLY A 169 -21.33 9.41 14.35
N ALA A 170 -21.43 8.31 13.61
CA ALA A 170 -20.90 8.15 12.27
C ALA A 170 -21.58 9.10 11.28
N VAL A 171 -20.79 9.83 10.50
CA VAL A 171 -21.27 10.75 9.46
C VAL A 171 -20.98 10.22 8.05
N ILE A 172 -19.97 9.37 7.89
CA ILE A 172 -19.64 8.70 6.64
C ILE A 172 -19.32 7.24 6.97
N GLU A 173 -19.80 6.31 6.15
CA GLU A 173 -19.25 4.95 6.06
C GLU A 173 -18.39 4.83 4.80
N VAL A 174 -17.30 4.08 4.88
CA VAL A 174 -16.30 3.95 3.82
C VAL A 174 -15.78 2.50 3.78
N MET A 175 -15.47 2.03 2.58
CA MET A 175 -14.93 0.70 2.35
C MET A 175 -13.90 0.79 1.23
N PHE A 176 -12.71 0.28 1.51
CA PHE A 176 -11.69 0.03 0.52
C PHE A 176 -11.77 -1.43 0.06
N GLN A 177 -11.53 -1.69 -1.22
CA GLN A 177 -11.48 -3.02 -1.78
C GLN A 177 -10.35 -3.17 -2.79
N ASP A 178 -10.08 -4.43 -3.09
CA ASP A 178 -9.14 -4.93 -4.10
C ASP A 178 -7.67 -4.97 -3.67
N ASN A 179 -6.95 -5.91 -4.31
CA ASN A 179 -5.50 -6.20 -4.33
C ASN A 179 -4.64 -6.05 -3.06
N VAL A 180 -5.17 -5.80 -1.87
CA VAL A 180 -4.39 -5.87 -0.62
C VAL A 180 -3.69 -7.21 -0.55
N SER A 181 -2.39 -7.20 -0.24
CA SER A 181 -1.49 -8.37 -0.23
C SER A 181 -1.15 -8.97 -1.60
N ALA A 182 -1.68 -8.44 -2.71
CA ALA A 182 -1.32 -8.93 -4.03
C ALA A 182 0.15 -8.60 -4.35
N GLN A 183 0.86 -9.59 -4.91
CA GLN A 183 2.17 -9.35 -5.50
C GLN A 183 2.02 -8.77 -6.90
N GLN A 184 2.56 -7.57 -7.12
CA GLN A 184 2.56 -6.90 -8.41
C GLN A 184 3.97 -6.90 -9.02
N HIS A 185 4.09 -7.44 -10.23
CA HIS A 185 5.34 -7.48 -10.98
C HIS A 185 5.64 -6.14 -11.68
N PRO A 186 6.92 -5.89 -12.03
CA PRO A 186 7.31 -4.71 -12.81
C PRO A 186 6.50 -4.54 -14.10
N GLY A 187 5.94 -3.34 -14.29
CA GLY A 187 5.13 -2.94 -15.44
C GLY A 187 3.66 -3.35 -15.36
N GLU A 188 3.25 -4.09 -14.33
CA GLU A 188 1.83 -4.42 -14.13
C GLU A 188 1.06 -3.23 -13.56
N VAL A 189 -0.23 -3.21 -13.87
CA VAL A 189 -1.22 -2.25 -13.37
C VAL A 189 -2.32 -3.05 -12.68
N LEU A 190 -2.69 -2.62 -11.48
CA LEU A 190 -3.81 -3.17 -10.71
C LEU A 190 -4.80 -2.03 -10.45
N SER A 191 -6.09 -2.33 -10.40
CA SER A 191 -7.15 -1.36 -10.13
C SER A 191 -7.67 -1.55 -8.72
N GLU A 192 -7.75 -0.46 -7.97
CA GLU A 192 -8.27 -0.39 -6.62
C GLU A 192 -9.60 0.38 -6.58
N SER A 193 -10.41 0.13 -5.54
CA SER A 193 -11.67 0.85 -5.35
C SER A 193 -11.88 1.31 -3.90
N ILE A 194 -12.47 2.49 -3.77
CA ILE A 194 -12.97 3.01 -2.50
C ILE A 194 -14.37 3.59 -2.74
N CYS A 195 -15.34 3.16 -1.93
CA CYS A 195 -16.67 3.76 -1.94
C CYS A 195 -16.99 4.34 -0.56
N PHE A 196 -17.89 5.32 -0.55
CA PHE A 196 -18.37 5.93 0.68
C PHE A 196 -19.82 6.36 0.56
N HIS A 197 -20.47 6.44 1.72
CA HIS A 197 -21.86 6.85 1.86
C HIS A 197 -22.01 7.81 3.04
N VAL A 198 -22.65 8.96 2.78
CA VAL A 198 -22.94 9.99 3.79
C VAL A 198 -24.16 9.57 4.60
N LEU A 199 -23.97 9.43 5.91
CA LEU A 199 -24.98 8.90 6.84
C LEU A 199 -25.91 9.99 7.38
N GLN A 200 -27.05 9.56 7.94
CA GLN A 200 -28.07 10.44 8.54
C GLN A 200 -27.54 11.46 9.57
N PRO A 201 -26.54 11.13 10.42
CA PRO A 201 -25.98 12.12 11.35
C PRO A 201 -25.13 13.22 10.71
N ALA A 202 -24.79 13.12 9.42
CA ALA A 202 -24.05 14.16 8.72
C ALA A 202 -24.85 15.46 8.66
N ALA A 203 -24.16 16.58 8.87
CA ALA A 203 -24.72 17.90 8.71
C ALA A 203 -24.98 18.15 7.22
N GLN A 204 -26.20 18.57 6.89
CA GLN A 204 -26.57 18.91 5.52
C GLN A 204 -25.88 20.18 5.05
N ASN A 205 -25.47 20.19 3.78
CA ASN A 205 -24.74 21.29 3.13
C ASN A 205 -23.38 21.59 3.77
N ASP A 206 -22.80 20.61 4.47
CA ASP A 206 -21.47 20.70 5.06
C ASP A 206 -20.41 20.11 4.12
N GLN A 207 -19.14 20.30 4.48
CA GLN A 207 -18.00 19.74 3.78
C GLN A 207 -17.28 18.72 4.66
N TYR A 208 -16.92 17.58 4.07
CA TYR A 208 -16.14 16.54 4.73
C TYR A 208 -14.92 16.18 3.89
N SER A 209 -13.74 16.10 4.52
CA SER A 209 -12.49 15.72 3.86
C SER A 209 -11.80 14.59 4.62
N PHE A 210 -11.36 13.58 3.88
CA PHE A 210 -10.57 12.45 4.36
C PHE A 210 -9.56 12.05 3.29
N SER A 211 -8.52 11.33 3.67
CA SER A 211 -7.52 10.86 2.71
C SER A 211 -7.21 9.38 2.85
N LEU A 212 -6.87 8.74 1.75
CA LEU A 212 -6.46 7.34 1.67
C LEU A 212 -5.03 7.29 1.13
N SER A 213 -4.11 6.76 1.91
CA SER A 213 -2.73 6.49 1.49
C SER A 213 -2.53 5.00 1.27
N ILE A 214 -1.82 4.63 0.20
CA ILE A 214 -1.50 3.25 -0.15
C ILE A 214 -0.06 3.15 -0.63
N GLU A 215 0.62 2.06 -0.31
CA GLU A 215 2.02 1.85 -0.71
C GLU A 215 2.26 0.45 -1.26
N GLY A 216 3.31 0.33 -2.08
CA GLY A 216 3.84 -0.94 -2.58
C GLY A 216 5.22 -1.19 -1.99
N VAL A 217 5.34 -2.23 -1.16
CA VAL A 217 6.61 -2.58 -0.51
C VAL A 217 7.29 -3.72 -1.25
N GLN A 218 8.61 -3.63 -1.44
CA GLN A 218 9.41 -4.68 -2.05
C GLN A 218 9.10 -6.07 -1.45
N TRP A 219 8.89 -7.08 -2.31
CA TRP A 219 8.29 -8.36 -1.90
C TRP A 219 8.99 -9.10 -0.76
N ASN A 220 10.32 -8.99 -0.65
CA ASN A 220 11.10 -9.64 0.41
C ASN A 220 11.31 -8.76 1.65
N GLU A 221 10.73 -7.56 1.67
CA GLU A 221 10.73 -6.60 2.79
C GLU A 221 9.32 -6.32 3.33
N SER A 222 8.29 -6.81 2.64
CA SER A 222 6.90 -6.58 3.04
C SER A 222 6.59 -7.20 4.41
N PRO A 223 5.93 -6.44 5.31
CA PRO A 223 5.50 -6.94 6.61
C PRO A 223 4.30 -7.89 6.52
N ILE A 224 3.57 -7.87 5.40
CA ILE A 224 2.44 -8.76 5.13
C ILE A 224 2.83 -9.81 4.07
N PRO A 225 2.34 -11.05 4.18
CA PRO A 225 2.62 -12.08 3.18
C PRO A 225 1.88 -11.77 1.87
N ALA A 226 2.41 -12.28 0.75
CA ALA A 226 1.68 -12.29 -0.52
C ALA A 226 0.44 -13.20 -0.40
N GLY A 227 -0.71 -12.70 -0.86
CA GLY A 227 -2.00 -13.39 -0.90
C GLY A 227 -2.13 -14.48 -1.97
#